data_AF-A0A4Y2BAR8-F1
#
_entry.id   AF-A0A4Y2BAR8-F1
#
_cell.length_a   1.000
_cell.length_b   1.000
_cell.length_c   1.000
_cell.angle_alpha   90.00
_cell.angle_beta   90.00
_cell.angle_gamma   90.00
#
_symmetry.space_group_name_H-M   'P 1'
#
loop_
_entity.id
_entity.type
_entity.pdbx_description
1 polymer ?
#
loop_
_entity_poly.entity_id
_entity_poly.type
_entity_poly.pdbx_seq_one_letter_code
_entity_poly.pdbx_strand_id
1 'polypeptide(L)'
;MLPYSGSFDQNFFSVNCFKKWQKLWNNGNIGRSVHKILKTVHLKPAFWTLEEILFVTGHGPFPSFLNSFHLSDNDSCTCGEVGDPIHYATACPLTLSWHIRKPSTSLESLWYQGVLENPN
;
A
#
# COMPACT_ATOMS: atom_id res chain seq x y z
N MET A 1 -40.29 -31.73 9.66
CA MET A 1 -39.85 -30.32 9.72
C MET A 1 -38.45 -30.31 10.33
N LEU A 2 -37.40 -30.16 9.52
CA LEU A 2 -36.02 -30.09 10.01
C LEU A 2 -35.69 -28.61 10.32
N PRO A 3 -34.99 -28.29 11.44
CA PRO A 3 -34.62 -26.92 11.72
C PRO A 3 -33.40 -26.53 10.86
N TYR A 4 -33.53 -25.43 10.13
CA TYR A 4 -32.42 -24.78 9.45
C TYR A 4 -31.43 -24.21 10.48
N SER A 5 -30.24 -24.79 10.58
CA SER A 5 -29.12 -24.27 11.37
C SER A 5 -28.37 -23.20 10.59
N GLY A 6 -28.90 -21.97 10.56
CA GLY A 6 -28.31 -20.85 9.80
C GLY A 6 -26.98 -20.26 10.33
N SER A 7 -26.29 -20.89 11.29
CA SER A 7 -25.04 -20.35 11.84
C SER A 7 -23.76 -21.12 11.46
N PHE A 8 -23.88 -22.32 10.88
CA PHE A 8 -22.72 -23.15 10.57
C PHE A 8 -22.07 -22.80 9.21
N ASP A 9 -22.85 -22.26 8.27
CA ASP A 9 -22.42 -22.09 6.87
C ASP A 9 -21.74 -20.75 6.56
N GLN A 10 -22.10 -19.66 7.24
CA GLN A 10 -21.48 -18.33 6.98
C GLN A 10 -20.02 -18.26 7.45
N ASN A 11 -19.71 -18.87 8.60
CA ASN A 11 -18.35 -18.88 9.15
C ASN A 11 -17.41 -19.79 8.34
N PHE A 12 -17.89 -20.95 7.88
CA PHE A 12 -17.09 -21.87 7.09
C PHE A 12 -16.74 -21.29 5.71
N PHE A 13 -17.72 -20.67 5.03
CA PHE A 13 -17.49 -20.03 3.73
C PHE A 13 -16.52 -18.84 3.86
N SER A 14 -16.67 -18.03 4.92
CA SER A 14 -15.77 -16.93 5.24
C SER A 14 -14.32 -17.39 5.46
N VAL A 15 -14.08 -18.42 6.29
CA VAL A 15 -12.72 -18.91 6.59
C VAL A 15 -12.02 -19.48 5.34
N ASN A 16 -12.71 -20.23 4.50
CA ASN A 16 -12.12 -20.77 3.27
C ASN A 16 -11.85 -19.69 2.21
N CYS A 17 -12.75 -18.72 2.07
CA CYS A 17 -12.51 -17.55 1.21
C CYS A 17 -11.27 -16.78 1.67
N PHE A 18 -11.11 -16.53 2.97
CA PHE A 18 -9.93 -15.88 3.52
C PHE A 18 -8.64 -16.64 3.26
N LYS A 19 -8.61 -17.95 3.49
CA LYS A 19 -7.43 -18.78 3.21
C LYS A 19 -7.06 -18.73 1.73
N LYS A 20 -8.05 -18.81 0.84
CA LYS A 20 -7.83 -18.70 -0.60
C LYS A 20 -7.32 -17.31 -0.97
N TRP A 21 -7.91 -16.26 -0.43
CA TRP A 21 -7.51 -14.89 -0.71
C TRP A 21 -6.11 -14.57 -0.19
N GLN A 22 -5.79 -14.97 1.04
CA GLN A 22 -4.43 -14.85 1.60
C GLN A 22 -3.40 -15.58 0.74
N LYS A 23 -3.73 -16.78 0.22
CA LYS A 23 -2.84 -17.53 -0.68
C LYS A 23 -2.58 -16.76 -1.97
N LEU A 24 -3.63 -16.19 -2.58
CA LEU A 24 -3.49 -15.34 -3.77
C LEU A 24 -2.69 -14.08 -3.47
N TRP A 25 -2.91 -13.46 -2.31
CA TRP A 25 -2.18 -12.28 -1.86
C TRP A 25 -0.69 -12.54 -1.67
N ASN A 26 -0.34 -13.66 -1.05
CA ASN A 26 1.07 -14.04 -0.84
C ASN A 26 1.78 -14.37 -2.17
N ASN A 27 1.09 -15.08 -3.06
CA ASN A 27 1.68 -15.61 -4.30
C ASN A 27 1.54 -14.67 -5.50
N GLY A 28 0.76 -13.59 -5.38
CA GLY A 28 0.52 -12.64 -6.45
C GLY A 28 1.74 -11.77 -6.72
N ASN A 29 1.95 -11.42 -8.01
CA ASN A 29 3.07 -10.59 -8.46
C ASN A 29 2.71 -9.10 -8.57
N ILE A 30 1.43 -8.75 -8.50
CA ILE A 30 0.93 -7.37 -8.57
C ILE A 30 0.73 -6.83 -7.15
N GLY A 31 0.94 -5.52 -6.94
CA GLY A 31 0.71 -4.88 -5.65
C GLY A 31 1.72 -5.24 -4.57
N ARG A 32 2.95 -5.64 -4.96
CA ARG A 32 3.99 -6.08 -4.02
C ARG A 32 4.42 -4.99 -3.04
N SER A 33 4.35 -3.72 -3.41
CA SER A 33 4.58 -2.57 -2.52
C SER A 33 3.61 -2.62 -1.33
N VAL A 34 2.31 -2.72 -1.61
CA VAL A 34 1.26 -2.84 -0.59
C VAL A 34 1.42 -4.12 0.23
N HIS A 35 1.77 -5.25 -0.40
CA HIS A 35 2.00 -6.51 0.32
C HIS A 35 3.16 -6.43 1.33
N LYS A 36 4.21 -5.65 1.06
CA LYS A 36 5.31 -5.45 2.02
C LYS A 36 4.79 -4.86 3.34
N ILE A 37 3.74 -4.05 3.28
CA ILE A 37 3.15 -3.32 4.41
C ILE A 37 2.01 -4.14 5.01
N LEU A 38 1.02 -4.51 4.20
CA LEU A 38 -0.11 -5.36 4.58
C LEU A 38 0.16 -6.80 4.16
N LYS A 39 0.84 -7.56 5.01
CA LYS A 39 1.14 -8.98 4.75
C LYS A 39 -0.09 -9.89 4.87
N THR A 40 -1.09 -9.45 5.64
CA THR A 40 -2.26 -10.25 5.96
C THR A 40 -3.53 -9.57 5.45
N VAL A 41 -4.42 -10.36 4.84
CA VAL A 41 -5.72 -9.88 4.40
C VAL A 41 -6.69 -9.85 5.58
N HIS A 42 -7.41 -8.74 5.74
CA HIS A 42 -8.40 -8.55 6.79
C HIS A 42 -9.70 -8.00 6.19
N LEU A 43 -10.85 -8.34 6.79
CA LEU A 43 -12.14 -7.74 6.42
C LEU A 43 -12.36 -6.36 7.05
N LYS A 44 -11.57 -6.03 8.08
CA LYS A 44 -11.60 -4.70 8.67
C LYS A 44 -10.97 -3.75 7.66
N PRO A 45 -11.68 -2.70 7.23
CA PRO A 45 -11.09 -1.69 6.38
C PRO A 45 -9.93 -1.02 7.11
N ALA A 46 -8.86 -0.74 6.38
CA ALA A 46 -7.82 0.15 6.87
C ALA A 46 -8.38 1.58 6.85
N PHE A 47 -8.29 2.29 7.97
CA PHE A 47 -8.70 3.70 8.05
C PHE A 47 -7.54 4.60 7.62
N TRP A 48 -7.12 4.46 6.36
CA TRP A 48 -6.06 5.29 5.77
C TRP A 48 -6.66 6.51 5.08
N THR A 49 -5.96 7.64 5.15
CA THR A 49 -6.30 8.82 4.34
C THR A 49 -6.04 8.57 2.86
N LEU A 50 -6.56 9.45 1.99
CA LEU A 50 -6.30 9.35 0.56
C LEU A 50 -4.80 9.48 0.27
N GLU A 51 -4.12 10.40 0.96
CA GLU A 51 -2.69 10.65 0.84
C GLU A 51 -1.87 9.41 1.22
N GLU A 52 -2.23 8.75 2.33
CA GLU A 52 -1.60 7.52 2.77
C GLU A 52 -1.80 6.37 1.77
N ILE A 53 -3.00 6.23 1.22
CA ILE A 53 -3.29 5.22 0.18
C ILE A 53 -2.43 5.48 -1.06
N LEU A 54 -2.41 6.72 -1.57
CA LEU A 54 -1.61 7.10 -2.74
C LEU A 54 -0.11 6.87 -2.47
N PHE A 55 0.36 7.25 -1.30
CA PHE A 55 1.74 7.09 -0.86
C PHE A 55 2.18 5.62 -0.81
N VAL A 56 1.43 4.78 -0.10
CA VAL A 56 1.73 3.35 0.11
C VAL A 56 1.66 2.55 -1.19
N THR A 57 0.66 2.85 -2.01
CA THR A 57 0.47 2.14 -3.26
C THR A 57 1.42 2.65 -4.35
N GLY A 58 1.98 3.85 -4.18
CA GLY A 58 2.66 4.59 -5.22
C GLY A 58 1.73 5.07 -6.33
N HIS A 59 0.41 4.97 -6.15
CA HIS A 59 -0.57 5.54 -7.08
C HIS A 59 -0.66 7.06 -6.91
N GLY A 60 -1.07 7.75 -7.97
CA GLY A 60 -1.39 9.17 -7.91
C GLY A 60 -0.57 9.99 -8.90
N PRO A 61 -0.44 11.31 -8.68
CA PRO A 61 0.24 12.22 -9.59
C PRO A 61 1.78 12.14 -9.46
N PHE A 62 2.32 10.95 -9.21
CA PHE A 62 3.76 10.72 -9.15
C PHE A 62 4.28 10.47 -10.56
N PRO A 63 5.31 11.22 -11.03
CA PRO A 63 5.90 11.00 -12.35
C PRO A 63 6.28 9.54 -12.61
N SER A 64 6.87 8.86 -11.62
CA SER A 64 7.25 7.44 -11.75
C SER A 64 6.05 6.52 -11.97
N PHE A 65 4.93 6.82 -11.31
CA PHE A 65 3.67 6.11 -11.52
C PHE A 65 3.13 6.36 -12.93
N LEU A 66 2.99 7.63 -13.33
CA LEU A 66 2.45 7.98 -14.64
C LEU A 66 3.28 7.39 -15.80
N ASN A 67 4.60 7.41 -15.69
CA ASN A 67 5.50 6.80 -16.67
C ASN A 67 5.30 5.28 -16.78
N SER A 68 5.11 4.59 -15.66
CA SER A 68 4.88 3.13 -15.65
C SER A 68 3.58 2.70 -16.36
N PHE A 69 2.62 3.62 -16.50
CA PHE A 69 1.37 3.43 -17.24
C PHE A 69 1.39 4.07 -18.64
N HIS A 70 2.54 4.57 -19.10
CA HIS A 70 2.69 5.29 -20.37
C HIS A 70 1.77 6.51 -20.48
N LEU A 71 1.47 7.16 -19.35
CA LEU A 71 0.70 8.40 -19.27
C LEU A 71 1.60 9.65 -19.24
N SER A 72 2.90 9.44 -19.05
CA SER A 72 3.96 10.46 -19.07
C SER A 72 5.17 9.88 -19.80
N ASP A 73 5.95 10.74 -20.47
CA ASP A 73 7.20 10.37 -21.16
C ASP A 73 8.42 10.35 -20.23
N ASN A 74 8.29 10.86 -19.01
CA ASN A 74 9.36 10.85 -18.00
C ASN A 74 8.83 10.46 -16.62
N ASP A 75 9.70 9.86 -15.82
CA ASP A 75 9.49 9.49 -14.42
C ASP A 75 10.08 10.51 -13.44
N SER A 76 10.55 11.65 -13.92
CA SER A 76 11.38 12.55 -13.15
C SER A 76 10.56 13.61 -12.42
N CYS A 77 10.94 13.90 -11.18
CA CYS A 77 10.52 15.08 -10.45
C CYS A 77 11.13 16.34 -11.09
N THR A 78 10.48 17.49 -10.90
CA THR A 78 11.01 18.80 -11.32
C THR A 78 12.39 19.12 -10.74
N CYS A 79 12.79 18.49 -9.64
CA CYS A 79 14.13 18.64 -9.09
C CYS A 79 15.21 17.77 -9.77
N GLY A 80 14.84 16.95 -10.76
CA GLY A 80 15.77 16.14 -11.57
C GLY A 80 15.97 14.69 -11.13
N GLU A 81 15.45 14.30 -9.96
CA GLU A 81 15.50 12.91 -9.47
C GLU A 81 14.22 12.14 -9.85
N VAL A 82 14.20 10.82 -9.64
CA VAL A 82 12.99 10.01 -9.87
C VAL A 82 11.84 10.50 -8.97
N GLY A 83 10.70 10.82 -9.58
CA GLY A 83 9.51 11.34 -8.94
C GLY A 83 8.65 10.24 -8.30
N ASP A 84 9.24 9.40 -7.46
CA ASP A 84 8.53 8.41 -6.68
C ASP A 84 8.06 8.95 -5.30
N PRO A 85 7.09 8.30 -4.64
CA PRO A 85 6.57 8.77 -3.36
C PRO A 85 7.66 8.90 -2.29
N ILE A 86 8.63 7.97 -2.21
CA ILE A 86 9.71 8.01 -1.22
C ILE A 86 10.60 9.23 -1.43
N HIS A 87 10.91 9.57 -2.68
CA HIS A 87 11.64 10.78 -3.01
C HIS A 87 10.91 12.02 -2.47
N TYR A 88 9.61 12.16 -2.75
CA TYR A 88 8.81 13.27 -2.24
C TYR A 88 8.72 13.30 -0.71
N ALA A 89 8.63 12.15 -0.05
CA ALA A 89 8.50 12.10 1.41
C ALA A 89 9.82 12.32 2.15
N THR A 90 10.99 12.11 1.52
CA THR A 90 12.26 11.99 2.28
C THR A 90 13.43 12.80 1.73
N ALA A 91 13.35 13.30 0.49
CA ALA A 91 14.50 13.89 -0.19
C ALA A 91 14.19 15.11 -1.07
N CYS A 92 12.97 15.23 -1.62
CA CYS A 92 12.66 16.26 -2.60
C CYS A 92 12.79 17.68 -2.01
N PRO A 93 13.62 18.56 -2.59
CA PRO A 93 13.75 19.94 -2.11
C PRO A 93 12.44 20.74 -2.13
N LEU A 94 11.47 20.32 -2.94
CA LEU A 94 10.16 20.98 -3.07
C LEU A 94 9.21 20.68 -1.90
N THR A 95 9.50 19.66 -1.09
CA THR A 95 8.64 19.17 0.00
C THR A 95 9.32 19.20 1.37
N LEU A 96 10.38 20.00 1.52
CA LEU A 96 11.22 20.05 2.74
C LEU A 96 10.44 20.18 4.05
N SER A 97 9.34 20.95 4.07
CA SER A 97 8.51 21.15 5.27
C SER A 97 7.76 19.91 5.75
N TRP A 98 7.64 18.89 4.89
CA TRP A 98 6.88 17.66 5.13
C TRP A 98 7.76 16.41 5.10
N HIS A 99 9.09 16.58 5.13
CA HIS A 99 10.00 15.46 5.08
C HIS A 99 9.89 14.58 6.32
N ILE A 100 9.73 13.29 6.06
CA ILE A 100 9.82 12.24 7.05
C ILE A 100 11.24 11.65 6.94
N ARG A 101 11.78 11.18 8.07
CA ARG A 101 13.11 10.56 8.11
C ARG A 101 13.23 9.45 7.06
N LYS A 102 14.25 9.50 6.21
CA LYS A 102 14.47 8.50 5.16
C LYS A 102 14.60 7.08 5.73
N PRO A 103 13.91 6.07 5.16
CA PRO A 103 14.10 4.68 5.56
C PRO A 103 15.48 4.16 5.15
N SER A 104 16.00 3.22 5.94
CA SER A 104 17.01 2.29 5.41
C SER A 104 16.34 1.39 4.36
N THR A 105 17.04 1.08 3.27
CA THR A 105 16.54 0.21 2.20
C THR A 105 16.07 -1.16 2.72
N SER A 106 16.70 -1.67 3.77
CA SER A 106 16.33 -2.95 4.40
C SER A 106 15.09 -2.88 5.31
N LEU A 107 14.65 -1.69 5.70
CA LEU A 107 13.56 -1.45 6.68
C LEU A 107 12.40 -0.63 6.10
N GLU A 108 12.35 -0.47 4.79
CA GLU A 108 11.36 0.35 4.09
C GLU A 108 9.91 -0.03 4.48
N SER A 109 9.60 -1.33 4.57
CA SER A 109 8.25 -1.79 4.94
C SER A 109 7.86 -1.44 6.37
N LEU A 110 8.79 -1.54 7.31
CA LEU A 110 8.56 -1.17 8.72
C LEU A 110 8.44 0.35 8.87
N TRP A 111 9.14 1.09 8.03
CA TRP A 111 9.04 2.53 8.00
C TRP A 111 7.65 2.99 7.51
N TYR A 112 7.14 2.43 6.40
CA TYR A 112 5.77 2.68 5.97
C TYR A 112 4.76 2.35 7.08
N GLN A 113 4.92 1.21 7.76
CA GLN A 113 4.06 0.85 8.87
C GLN A 113 4.10 1.89 10.00
N GLY A 114 5.30 2.37 10.37
CA GLY A 114 5.46 3.42 11.38
C GLY A 114 4.84 4.77 10.98
N VAL A 115 4.88 5.13 9.69
CA VAL A 115 4.19 6.32 9.16
C VAL A 115 2.68 6.19 9.28
N LEU A 116 2.11 5.03 8.96
CA LEU A 116 0.67 4.79 8.99
C LEU A 116 0.10 4.59 10.40
N GLU A 117 0.92 4.11 11.34
CA GLU A 117 0.53 3.88 12.74
C GLU A 117 0.64 5.15 13.59
N ASN A 118 1.35 6.18 13.11
CA ASN A 118 1.49 7.47 13.78
C ASN A 118 1.01 8.60 12.85
N PRO A 119 -0.30 8.69 12.57
CA PRO A 119 -0.85 9.89 11.95
C PRO A 119 -0.58 11.07 12.89
N ASN A 120 0.05 12.14 12.36
CA ASN A 120 0.33 13.38 13.10
C ASN A 120 -0.94 13.94 13.78
#